data_AF-A0A9E0HLM4-F1
#
_entry.id   AF-A0A9E0HLM4-F1
#
_cell.length_a   1.000
_cell.length_b   1.000
_cell.length_c   1.000
_cell.angle_alpha   90.00
_cell.angle_beta   90.00
_cell.angle_gamma   90.00
#
_symmetry.space_group_name_H-M   'P 1'
#
loop_
_entity.id
_entity.type
_entity.pdbx_description
1 polymer ?
#
loop_
_entity_poly.entity_id
_entity_poly.type
_entity_poly.pdbx_seq_one_letter_code
_entity_poly.pdbx_strand_id
1 'polypeptide(L)'
;MSGSGPVAPGIGPVPPDSAYIQLDQLGDLVTGIYSRFPGRAAPVTGSFTGTLEDGQITALHTEITAGDTIRTELVLRVENDGLRLGHGEQLLTEGILLFRDKGKLAFGPLMRATACR
;
A
#
# COMPACT_ATOMS: atom_id res chain seq x y z
N MET A 1 13.56 -6.35 -29.05
CA MET A 1 14.27 -5.55 -28.02
C MET A 1 13.66 -5.94 -26.68
N SER A 2 14.33 -6.81 -25.93
CA SER A 2 13.86 -7.24 -24.60
C SER A 2 14.18 -6.13 -23.60
N GLY A 3 13.26 -5.20 -23.43
CA GLY A 3 13.34 -4.21 -22.36
C GLY A 3 13.14 -4.93 -21.03
N SER A 4 14.14 -4.89 -20.16
CA SER A 4 14.03 -5.31 -18.78
C SER A 4 12.87 -4.53 -18.15
N GLY A 5 11.79 -5.23 -17.79
CA GLY A 5 10.65 -4.61 -17.10
C GLY A 5 11.08 -3.99 -15.77
N PRO A 6 10.25 -3.12 -15.18
CA PRO A 6 10.55 -2.57 -13.86
C PRO A 6 10.68 -3.70 -12.83
N VAL A 7 11.57 -3.53 -11.86
CA VAL A 7 11.95 -4.57 -10.89
C VAL A 7 11.42 -4.20 -9.51
N ALA A 8 10.66 -5.10 -8.89
CA ALA A 8 10.31 -4.98 -7.48
C ALA A 8 11.47 -5.48 -6.59
N PRO A 9 11.76 -4.80 -5.46
CA PRO A 9 12.75 -5.28 -4.50
C PRO A 9 12.43 -6.72 -4.08
N GLY A 10 13.40 -7.62 -4.25
CA GLY A 10 13.28 -9.02 -3.80
C GLY A 10 12.47 -9.98 -4.69
N ILE A 11 11.85 -9.51 -5.80
CA ILE A 11 10.92 -10.35 -6.60
C ILE A 11 11.33 -10.47 -8.08
N GLY A 12 12.14 -9.54 -8.59
CA GLY A 12 12.54 -9.54 -10.00
C GLY A 12 11.57 -8.74 -10.89
N PRO A 13 11.55 -9.02 -12.21
CA PRO A 13 10.75 -8.24 -13.16
C PRO A 13 9.25 -8.42 -12.91
N VAL A 14 8.55 -7.30 -12.76
CA VAL A 14 7.10 -7.27 -12.46
C VAL A 14 6.33 -6.92 -13.74
N PRO A 15 5.18 -7.55 -14.01
CA PRO A 15 4.35 -7.18 -15.15
C PRO A 15 3.94 -5.70 -15.12
N PRO A 16 3.80 -5.04 -16.27
CA PRO A 16 3.21 -3.70 -16.33
C PRO A 16 1.76 -3.71 -15.81
N ASP A 17 1.32 -2.59 -15.26
CA ASP A 17 0.02 -2.41 -14.60
C ASP A 17 -0.16 -3.33 -13.37
N SER A 18 0.94 -3.61 -12.67
CA SER A 18 0.94 -4.37 -11.42
C SER A 18 1.16 -3.48 -10.19
N ALA A 19 0.77 -4.01 -9.03
CA ALA A 19 1.16 -3.46 -7.75
C ALA A 19 1.65 -4.61 -6.84
N TYR A 20 2.67 -4.30 -6.06
CA TYR A 20 3.29 -5.17 -5.08
C TYR A 20 3.13 -4.56 -3.69
N ILE A 21 2.77 -5.41 -2.73
CA ILE A 21 2.65 -5.06 -1.32
C ILE A 21 3.37 -6.14 -0.53
N GLN A 22 4.36 -5.72 0.27
CA GLN A 22 4.96 -6.56 1.30
C GLN A 22 4.53 -6.02 2.65
N LEU A 23 4.08 -6.90 3.54
CA LEU A 23 3.75 -6.56 4.92
C LEU A 23 4.57 -7.43 5.86
N ASP A 24 5.18 -6.80 6.85
CA ASP A 24 5.85 -7.43 7.98
C ASP A 24 5.05 -7.07 9.24
N GLN A 25 4.76 -8.08 10.06
CA GLN A 25 3.95 -7.92 11.28
C GLN A 25 4.74 -8.32 12.53
N LEU A 26 4.69 -7.47 13.55
CA LEU A 26 5.23 -7.73 14.88
C LEU A 26 4.20 -7.38 15.95
N GLY A 27 3.48 -8.39 16.44
CA GLY A 27 2.31 -8.17 17.30
C GLY A 27 1.23 -7.42 16.52
N ASP A 28 0.75 -6.30 17.06
CA ASP A 28 -0.24 -5.45 16.40
C ASP A 28 0.40 -4.42 15.45
N LEU A 29 1.72 -4.23 15.50
CA LEU A 29 2.41 -3.33 14.57
C LEU A 29 2.56 -4.01 13.20
N VAL A 30 2.18 -3.28 12.15
CA VAL A 30 2.40 -3.69 10.76
C VAL A 30 3.26 -2.63 10.06
N THR A 31 4.33 -3.08 9.42
CA THR A 31 5.13 -2.27 8.50
C THR A 31 5.10 -2.88 7.11
N GLY A 32 5.43 -2.11 6.08
CA GLY A 32 5.44 -2.67 4.75
C GLY A 32 5.97 -1.76 3.67
N ILE A 33 6.03 -2.30 2.46
CA ILE A 33 6.46 -1.60 1.26
C ILE A 33 5.35 -1.72 0.21
N TYR A 34 5.06 -0.60 -0.44
CA TYR A 34 4.23 -0.52 -1.62
C TYR A 34 5.09 -0.28 -2.85
N SER A 35 4.80 -0.96 -3.95
CA SER A 35 5.36 -0.59 -5.25
C SER A 35 4.31 -0.74 -6.33
N ARG A 36 4.02 0.33 -7.06
CA ARG A 36 3.11 0.33 -8.20
C ARG A 36 3.90 0.53 -9.49
N PHE A 37 3.62 -0.29 -10.49
CA PHE A 37 4.29 -0.31 -11.78
C PHE A 37 3.28 0.00 -12.90
N PRO A 38 2.86 1.27 -13.05
CA PRO A 38 1.93 1.66 -14.11
C PRO A 38 2.58 1.48 -15.48
N GLY A 39 1.85 0.93 -16.45
CA GLY A 39 2.38 0.58 -17.76
C GLY A 39 2.82 1.77 -18.63
N ARG A 40 2.48 3.00 -18.23
CA ARG A 40 2.80 4.25 -18.96
C ARG A 40 3.38 5.37 -18.10
N ALA A 41 3.72 5.11 -16.84
CA ALA A 41 4.26 6.12 -15.92
C ALA A 41 5.44 5.56 -15.12
N ALA A 42 6.17 6.45 -14.42
CA ALA A 42 7.25 6.02 -13.54
C ALA A 42 6.70 5.13 -12.40
N PRO A 43 7.46 4.11 -11.96
CA PRO A 43 7.10 3.35 -10.77
C PRO A 43 6.93 4.27 -9.56
N VAL A 44 5.92 3.99 -8.75
CA VAL A 44 5.67 4.68 -7.49
C VAL A 44 6.00 3.71 -6.36
N THR A 45 6.79 4.15 -5.39
CA THR A 45 7.23 3.32 -4.26
C THR A 45 6.94 4.07 -2.98
N GLY A 46 6.45 3.35 -1.98
CA GLY A 46 6.15 3.91 -0.68
C GLY A 46 6.31 2.89 0.44
N SER A 47 6.16 3.36 1.67
CA SER A 47 6.18 2.52 2.86
C SER A 47 4.87 2.65 3.62
N PHE A 48 4.51 1.59 4.33
CA PHE A 48 3.37 1.56 5.25
C PHE A 48 3.88 1.41 6.68
N THR A 49 3.28 2.14 7.60
CA THR A 49 3.34 1.85 9.03
C THR A 49 1.95 1.97 9.60
N GLY A 50 1.50 0.94 10.29
CA GLY A 50 0.12 0.83 10.76
C GLY A 50 -0.05 -0.16 11.90
N THR A 51 -1.30 -0.37 12.27
CA THR A 51 -1.71 -1.30 13.33
C THR A 51 -2.79 -2.25 12.84
N LEU A 52 -2.69 -3.51 13.22
CA LEU A 52 -3.70 -4.55 13.02
C LEU A 52 -4.68 -4.55 14.20
N GLU A 53 -5.96 -4.37 13.91
CA GLU A 53 -7.06 -4.45 14.87
C GLU A 53 -8.27 -5.09 14.19
N ASP A 54 -8.90 -6.09 14.82
CA ASP A 54 -10.08 -6.80 14.28
C ASP A 54 -9.92 -7.31 12.83
N GLY A 55 -8.72 -7.77 12.46
CA GLY A 55 -8.42 -8.27 11.11
C GLY A 55 -8.27 -7.18 10.04
N GLN A 56 -8.21 -5.91 10.44
CA GLN A 56 -8.00 -4.76 9.57
C GLN A 56 -6.72 -4.03 9.95
N ILE A 57 -5.93 -3.65 8.95
CA ILE A 57 -4.72 -2.88 9.15
C ILE A 57 -5.06 -1.43 8.82
N THR A 58 -5.03 -0.54 9.81
CA THR A 58 -5.01 0.90 9.53
C THR A 58 -3.55 1.32 9.40
N ALA A 59 -3.16 1.84 8.24
CA ALA A 59 -1.78 2.23 7.97
C ALA A 59 -1.68 3.64 7.39
N LEU A 60 -0.59 4.33 7.74
CA LEU A 60 -0.12 5.50 7.04
C LEU A 60 0.79 5.04 5.90
N HIS A 61 0.35 5.29 4.67
CA HIS A 61 1.17 5.15 3.48
C HIS A 61 1.95 6.43 3.24
N THR A 62 3.26 6.33 3.07
CA THR A 62 4.12 7.45 2.68
C THR A 62 4.82 7.11 1.38
N GLU A 63 4.63 7.94 0.35
CA GLU A 63 5.33 7.82 -0.93
C GLU A 63 6.08 9.12 -1.26
N ILE A 64 7.16 8.98 -2.02
CA ILE A 64 7.94 10.13 -2.53
C ILE A 64 7.74 10.18 -4.04
N THR A 65 7.05 11.23 -4.50
CA THR A 65 6.73 11.43 -5.91
C THR A 65 7.26 12.78 -6.34
N ALA A 66 8.17 12.80 -7.32
CA ALA A 66 8.76 14.03 -7.87
C ALA A 66 9.40 14.98 -6.82
N GLY A 67 9.88 14.45 -5.69
CA GLY A 67 10.48 15.23 -4.60
C GLY A 67 9.48 15.63 -3.50
N ASP A 68 8.19 15.46 -3.73
CA ASP A 68 7.15 15.68 -2.73
C ASP A 68 6.90 14.40 -1.92
N THR A 69 6.73 14.56 -0.61
CA THR A 69 6.30 13.47 0.28
C THR A 69 4.78 13.51 0.38
N ILE A 70 4.13 12.50 -0.18
CA ILE A 70 2.68 12.33 -0.09
C ILE A 70 2.40 11.31 1.01
N ARG A 71 1.46 11.65 1.90
CA ARG A 71 1.00 10.77 2.97
C ARG A 71 -0.48 10.52 2.81
N THR A 72 -0.88 9.25 2.86
CA THR A 72 -2.27 8.82 2.65
C THR A 72 -2.62 7.77 3.68
N GLU A 73 -3.81 7.87 4.26
CA GLU A 73 -4.32 6.79 5.10
C GLU A 73 -4.86 5.66 4.24
N LEU A 74 -4.49 4.44 4.61
CA LEU A 74 -5.03 3.23 4.03
C LEU A 74 -5.64 2.34 5.10
N VAL A 75 -6.75 1.72 4.75
CA VAL A 75 -7.25 0.55 5.47
C VAL A 75 -7.02 -0.66 4.59
N LEU A 76 -6.18 -1.58 5.03
CA LEU A 76 -6.03 -2.88 4.39
C LEU A 76 -6.90 -3.91 5.10
N ARG A 77 -7.75 -4.60 4.34
CA ARG A 77 -8.50 -5.75 4.82
C ARG A 77 -7.83 -7.01 4.31
N VAL A 78 -7.40 -7.86 5.24
CA VAL A 78 -6.88 -9.18 4.92
C VAL A 78 -8.06 -10.08 4.59
N GLU A 79 -8.05 -10.69 3.40
CA GLU A 79 -8.99 -11.72 2.97
C GLU A 79 -8.21 -13.03 2.73
N ASN A 80 -8.91 -14.16 2.66
CA ASN A 80 -8.30 -15.50 2.66
C ASN A 80 -7.21 -15.72 1.58
N ASP A 81 -7.30 -15.01 0.45
CA ASP A 81 -6.37 -15.12 -0.68
C ASP A 81 -5.72 -13.79 -1.06
N GLY A 82 -5.85 -12.73 -0.25
CA GLY A 82 -5.32 -11.43 -0.63
C GLY A 82 -5.62 -10.27 0.31
N LEU A 83 -5.45 -9.07 -0.23
CA LEU A 83 -5.61 -7.80 0.45
C LEU A 83 -6.53 -6.89 -0.34
N ARG A 84 -7.47 -6.23 0.34
CA ARG A 84 -8.21 -5.10 -0.23
C ARG A 84 -7.72 -3.81 0.39
N LEU A 85 -7.59 -2.78 -0.44
CA LEU A 85 -7.13 -1.45 -0.02
C LEU A 85 -8.30 -0.47 -0.10
N GLY A 86 -8.64 0.15 1.03
CA GLY A 86 -9.49 1.34 1.09
C GLY A 86 -8.60 2.57 1.28
N HIS A 87 -8.84 3.62 0.48
CA HIS A 87 -8.11 4.89 0.60
C HIS A 87 -8.97 5.90 1.36
N GLY A 88 -8.43 6.46 2.44
CA GLY A 88 -9.06 7.50 3.24
C GLY A 88 -8.40 8.86 3.03
N GLU A 89 -9.18 9.92 3.17
CA GLU A 89 -8.62 11.27 3.27
C GLU A 89 -8.12 11.52 4.68
N GLN A 90 -6.85 11.93 4.76
CA GLN A 90 -6.24 12.38 6.00
C GLN A 90 -6.38 13.90 6.08
N LEU A 91 -7.03 14.38 7.13
CA LEU A 91 -7.06 15.80 7.47
C LEU A 91 -6.09 16.07 8.62
N LEU A 92 -5.15 16.99 8.40
CA LEU A 92 -4.36 17.56 9.50
C LEU A 92 -5.14 18.75 10.06
N THR A 93 -5.57 18.62 11.30
CA THR A 93 -6.31 19.67 12.02
C THR A 93 -5.62 19.90 13.35
N GLU A 94 -5.01 21.06 13.55
CA GLU A 94 -4.38 21.44 14.84
C GLU A 94 -3.34 20.43 15.37
N GLY A 95 -2.56 19.82 14.46
CA GLY A 95 -1.60 18.77 14.82
C GLY A 95 -2.23 17.39 15.11
N ILE A 96 -3.56 17.30 15.05
CA ILE A 96 -4.33 16.06 15.15
C ILE A 96 -4.55 15.53 13.74
N LEU A 97 -4.24 14.25 13.55
CA LEU A 97 -4.60 13.52 12.34
C LEU A 97 -6.01 12.99 12.48
N LEU A 98 -6.92 13.52 11.67
CA LEU A 98 -8.30 13.10 11.61
C LEU A 98 -8.54 12.28 10.34
N PHE A 99 -9.03 11.07 10.56
CA PHE A 99 -9.27 10.05 9.55
C PHE A 99 -10.76 10.03 9.22
N ARG A 100 -11.15 10.57 8.06
CA ARG A 100 -12.57 10.69 7.70
C ARG A 100 -13.12 9.37 7.16
N ASP A 101 -14.37 9.08 7.53
CA ASP A 101 -15.21 8.08 6.89
C ASP A 101 -14.61 6.65 6.78
N LYS A 102 -13.80 6.21 7.77
CA LYS A 102 -13.26 4.84 7.85
C LYS A 102 -14.29 3.73 7.56
N GLY A 103 -15.53 3.91 8.03
CA GLY A 103 -16.63 2.95 7.82
C GLY A 103 -17.30 3.01 6.45
N LYS A 104 -16.99 4.01 5.61
CA LYS A 104 -17.56 4.23 4.27
C LYS A 104 -16.51 4.17 3.16
N LEU A 105 -15.31 3.67 3.46
CA LEU A 105 -14.23 3.56 2.50
C LEU A 105 -14.64 2.68 1.31
N ALA A 106 -14.43 3.18 0.10
CA ALA A 106 -14.52 2.37 -1.11
C ALA A 106 -13.27 1.49 -1.20
N PHE A 107 -13.45 0.18 -1.01
CA PHE A 107 -12.37 -0.77 -1.19
C PHE A 107 -12.13 -1.02 -2.68
N GLY A 108 -10.86 -0.97 -3.07
CA GLY A 108 -10.41 -1.34 -4.40
C GLY A 108 -10.57 -2.84 -4.69
N PRO A 109 -10.12 -3.27 -5.88
CA PRO A 109 -10.09 -4.69 -6.24
C PRO A 109 -9.23 -5.49 -5.26
N LEU A 110 -9.57 -6.77 -5.09
CA LEU A 110 -8.79 -7.70 -4.30
C LEU A 110 -7.42 -7.93 -4.97
N MET A 111 -6.35 -7.64 -4.24
CA MET A 111 -4.98 -7.93 -4.64
C MET A 111 -4.58 -9.28 -4.08
N ARG A 112 -4.41 -10.28 -4.94
CA ARG A 112 -4.04 -11.62 -4.48
C ARG A 112 -2.66 -11.63 -3.85
N ALA A 113 -2.57 -12.22 -2.66
CA ALA A 113 -1.29 -12.41 -2.00
C ALA A 113 -0.50 -13.48 -2.76
N THR A 114 0.72 -13.13 -3.15
CA THR A 114 1.68 -14.11 -3.63
C THR A 114 2.69 -14.31 -2.52
N ALA A 115 2.78 -15.53 -2.00
CA ALA A 115 3.78 -15.84 -0.98
C ALA A 115 5.18 -15.64 -1.58
N CYS A 116 5.96 -14.73 -0.98
CA CYS A 116 7.38 -14.62 -1.29
C CYS A 116 8.08 -15.84 -0.66
N ARG A 117 8.84 -16.60 -1.45
CA ARG A 117 9.66 -17.73 -1.00
C ARG A 117 11.08 -17.27 -0.70
#